data_AF-A0A9Q7R0K1-F1
#
_entry.id   AF-A0A9Q7R0K1-F1
#
_cell.length_a   1.000
_cell.length_b   1.000
_cell.length_c   1.000
_cell.angle_alpha   90.00
_cell.angle_beta   90.00
_cell.angle_gamma   90.00
#
_symmetry.space_group_name_H-M   'P 1'
#
loop_
_entity.id
_entity.type
_entity.pdbx_description
1 polymer ?
#
loop_
_entity_poly.entity_id
_entity_poly.type
_entity_poly.pdbx_seq_one_letter_code
_entity_poly.pdbx_strand_id
1 'polypeptide(L)'
;MLRFTIPTVALLLALPLGAQAASLQEFELGKMLEKVAAESNVGTPREINENILDQGYTVEGKELINHLSVQSGHAEQMRANPKAVYLQLGASVCRNPNYRKLMAKGAIMRYEFTENRTNRPVASARFQESDCPAQSTPKKK
;
A
#
# COMPACT_ATOMS: atom_id res chain seq x y z
N MET A 1 -43.29 -33.13 43.58
CA MET A 1 -41.91 -32.72 43.28
C MET A 1 -41.93 -31.65 42.20
N LEU A 2 -41.11 -30.61 42.40
CA LEU A 2 -41.19 -29.30 41.78
C LEU A 2 -40.54 -29.28 40.37
N ARG A 3 -41.31 -28.76 39.40
CA ARG A 3 -40.97 -27.98 38.18
C ARG A 3 -39.52 -28.01 37.65
N PHE A 4 -39.36 -28.11 36.33
CA PHE A 4 -39.00 -26.97 35.45
C PHE A 4 -38.52 -27.49 34.08
N THR A 5 -39.30 -27.15 33.05
CA THR A 5 -38.91 -27.15 31.64
C THR A 5 -37.74 -26.18 31.44
N ILE A 6 -36.58 -26.65 31.01
CA ILE A 6 -35.45 -25.79 30.63
C ILE A 6 -35.41 -25.74 29.09
N PRO A 7 -35.66 -24.57 28.47
CA PRO A 7 -35.56 -24.42 27.03
C PRO A 7 -34.08 -24.23 26.65
N THR A 8 -33.57 -25.16 25.85
CA THR A 8 -32.22 -25.14 25.24
C THR A 8 -32.18 -24.21 24.02
N VAL A 9 -32.50 -22.92 24.19
CA VAL A 9 -32.34 -21.92 23.10
C VAL A 9 -31.94 -20.56 23.70
N ALA A 10 -30.65 -20.37 23.97
CA ALA A 10 -30.08 -19.03 24.19
C ALA A 10 -28.54 -19.05 24.20
N LEU A 11 -27.89 -19.38 23.08
CA LEU A 11 -26.46 -19.08 22.94
C LEU A 11 -26.03 -18.88 21.48
N LEU A 12 -26.56 -17.86 20.80
CA LEU A 12 -26.13 -17.51 19.44
C LEU A 12 -26.00 -15.99 19.16
N LEU A 13 -25.87 -15.14 20.18
CA LEU A 13 -25.78 -13.68 20.01
C LEU A 13 -24.45 -13.06 20.46
N ALA A 14 -23.34 -13.79 20.36
CA ALA A 14 -22.00 -13.20 20.40
C ALA A 14 -21.48 -12.99 18.97
N LEU A 15 -22.20 -12.20 18.16
CA LEU A 15 -21.69 -11.71 16.88
C LEU A 15 -20.75 -10.50 17.13
N PRO A 16 -19.72 -10.32 16.29
CA PRO A 16 -18.51 -9.60 16.65
C PRO A 16 -18.71 -8.08 16.51
N LEU A 17 -19.00 -7.41 17.62
CA LEU A 17 -18.97 -5.94 17.71
C LEU A 17 -17.57 -5.34 17.40
N GLY A 18 -16.51 -6.15 17.41
CA GLY A 18 -15.15 -5.73 17.07
C GLY A 18 -14.85 -5.60 15.56
N ALA A 19 -15.65 -6.24 14.69
CA ALA A 19 -15.41 -6.18 13.24
C ALA A 19 -15.71 -4.78 12.65
N GLN A 20 -16.62 -4.02 13.27
CA GLN A 20 -17.04 -2.72 12.76
C GLN A 20 -16.03 -1.58 13.04
N ALA A 21 -15.22 -1.71 14.09
CA ALA A 21 -14.21 -0.70 14.42
C ALA A 21 -13.00 -0.77 13.47
N ALA A 22 -12.55 -1.98 13.12
CA ALA A 22 -11.50 -2.17 12.12
C ALA A 22 -11.93 -1.63 10.74
N SER A 23 -13.20 -1.81 10.36
CA SER A 23 -13.70 -1.29 9.08
C SER A 23 -13.77 0.24 9.02
N LEU A 24 -14.06 0.93 10.12
CA LEU A 24 -14.10 2.40 10.12
C LEU A 24 -12.69 2.99 9.95
N GLN A 25 -11.71 2.47 10.69
CA GLN A 25 -10.33 2.93 10.58
C GLN A 25 -9.75 2.65 9.19
N GLU A 26 -10.07 1.49 8.61
CA GLU A 26 -9.67 1.15 7.23
C GLU A 26 -10.35 2.05 6.20
N PHE A 27 -11.63 2.38 6.39
CA PHE A 27 -12.35 3.32 5.53
C PHE A 27 -11.76 4.73 5.58
N GLU A 28 -11.47 5.25 6.77
CA GLU A 28 -10.84 6.56 6.95
C GLU A 28 -9.43 6.60 6.35
N LEU A 29 -8.66 5.53 6.52
CA LEU A 29 -7.36 5.39 5.88
C LEU A 29 -7.49 5.40 4.36
N GLY A 30 -8.42 4.61 3.80
CA GLY A 30 -8.70 4.59 2.36
C GLY A 30 -9.03 5.99 1.82
N LYS A 31 -9.88 6.74 2.50
CA LYS A 31 -10.20 8.14 2.13
C LYS A 31 -9.00 9.07 2.19
N MET A 32 -8.12 8.90 3.18
CA MET A 32 -6.87 9.65 3.25
C MET A 32 -5.95 9.32 2.07
N LEU A 33 -5.84 8.04 1.71
CA LEU A 33 -5.05 7.61 0.56
C LEU A 33 -5.65 8.11 -0.76
N GLU A 34 -6.98 8.13 -0.90
CA GLU A 34 -7.65 8.68 -2.09
C GLU A 34 -7.28 10.14 -2.31
N LYS A 35 -7.25 10.94 -1.24
CA LYS A 35 -6.81 12.33 -1.30
C LYS A 35 -5.35 12.45 -1.73
N VAL A 36 -4.47 11.65 -1.12
CA VAL A 36 -3.04 11.63 -1.49
C VAL A 36 -2.86 11.22 -2.96
N ALA A 37 -3.61 10.23 -3.45
CA ALA A 37 -3.58 9.81 -4.84
C ALA A 37 -4.02 10.94 -5.77
N ALA A 38 -5.14 11.61 -5.47
CA ALA A 38 -5.62 12.74 -6.25
C ALA A 38 -4.59 13.88 -6.35
N GLU A 39 -3.96 14.23 -5.22
CA GLU A 39 -2.90 15.25 -5.18
C GLU A 39 -1.64 14.79 -5.94
N SER A 40 -1.26 13.52 -5.83
CA SER A 40 -0.07 12.95 -6.49
C SER A 40 -0.23 12.77 -8.00
N ASN A 41 -1.48 12.66 -8.48
CA ASN A 41 -1.86 12.51 -9.88
C ASN A 41 -1.89 13.84 -10.64
N VAL A 42 -1.76 14.97 -9.97
CA VAL A 42 -1.65 16.25 -10.66
C VAL A 42 -0.41 16.23 -11.55
N GLY A 43 -0.61 16.38 -12.85
CA GLY A 43 0.45 16.34 -13.85
C GLY A 43 0.93 14.95 -14.26
N THR A 44 0.21 13.87 -13.91
CA THR A 44 0.46 12.53 -14.49
C THR A 44 -0.30 12.35 -15.82
N PRO A 45 0.26 11.61 -16.80
CA PRO A 45 1.53 10.91 -16.73
C PRO A 45 2.75 11.85 -16.84
N ARG A 46 3.84 11.52 -16.14
CA ARG A 46 5.09 12.29 -16.15
C ARG A 46 6.32 11.40 -16.20
N GLU A 47 7.36 11.85 -16.87
CA GLU A 47 8.62 11.11 -16.97
C GLU A 47 9.36 11.15 -15.64
N ILE A 48 9.72 9.98 -15.11
CA ILE A 48 10.65 9.85 -13.98
C ILE A 48 12.09 9.84 -14.51
N ASN A 49 12.30 9.16 -15.63
CA ASN A 49 13.51 9.17 -16.45
C ASN A 49 13.17 8.69 -17.88
N GLU A 50 14.17 8.58 -18.74
CA GLU A 50 14.01 8.14 -20.14
C GLU A 50 13.35 6.77 -20.34
N ASN A 51 13.34 5.91 -19.31
CA ASN A 51 12.86 4.54 -19.38
C ASN A 51 11.58 4.28 -18.57
N ILE A 52 11.17 5.20 -17.70
CA ILE A 52 10.07 5.02 -16.76
C ILE A 52 9.15 6.24 -16.75
N LEU A 53 7.86 5.99 -16.98
CA LEU A 53 6.80 6.99 -16.95
C LEU A 53 5.84 6.69 -15.80
N ASP A 54 5.72 7.62 -14.87
CA ASP A 54 4.75 7.58 -13.77
C ASP A 54 3.34 7.83 -14.34
N GLN A 55 2.47 6.83 -14.24
CA GLN A 55 1.07 6.87 -14.71
C GLN A 55 0.12 7.40 -13.63
N GLY A 56 0.63 7.67 -12.43
CA GLY A 56 -0.15 8.09 -11.28
C GLY A 56 -0.50 6.96 -10.34
N TYR A 57 -1.49 7.24 -9.51
CA TYR A 57 -1.82 6.52 -8.29
C TYR A 57 -3.28 6.11 -8.27
N THR A 58 -3.55 4.90 -7.78
CA THR A 58 -4.88 4.45 -7.38
C THR A 58 -4.85 3.95 -5.92
N VAL A 59 -6.03 3.67 -5.37
CA VAL A 59 -6.17 3.17 -4.00
C VAL A 59 -7.02 1.91 -4.00
N GLU A 60 -6.54 0.89 -3.31
CA GLU A 60 -7.27 -0.35 -3.04
C GLU A 60 -7.19 -0.65 -1.53
N GLY A 61 -8.28 -0.38 -0.81
CA GLY A 61 -8.32 -0.51 0.65
C GLY A 61 -7.27 0.39 1.31
N LYS A 62 -6.29 -0.24 1.98
CA LYS A 62 -5.14 0.43 2.62
C LYS A 62 -3.91 0.56 1.72
N GLU A 63 -4.00 0.15 0.46
CA GLU A 63 -2.87 0.20 -0.49
C GLU A 63 -2.96 1.46 -1.35
N LEU A 64 -1.90 2.27 -1.32
CA LEU A 64 -1.67 3.35 -2.28
C LEU A 64 -0.77 2.81 -3.39
N ILE A 65 -1.30 2.70 -4.59
CA ILE A 65 -0.67 1.97 -5.70
C ILE A 65 -0.13 2.98 -6.70
N ASN A 66 1.19 3.05 -6.89
CA ASN A 66 1.80 3.81 -7.96
C ASN A 66 1.97 2.93 -9.21
N HIS A 67 1.35 3.36 -10.30
CA HIS A 67 1.43 2.71 -11.60
C HIS A 67 2.56 3.32 -12.42
N LEU A 68 3.48 2.49 -12.90
CA LEU A 68 4.62 2.92 -13.71
C LEU A 68 4.67 2.10 -14.99
N SER A 69 4.85 2.78 -16.13
CA SER A 69 5.14 2.11 -17.39
C SER A 69 6.64 2.18 -17.69
N VAL A 70 7.19 1.07 -18.21
CA VAL A 70 8.63 0.88 -18.41
C VAL A 70 8.91 0.50 -19.87
N GLN A 71 9.93 1.10 -20.47
CA GLN A 71 10.40 0.72 -21.80
C GLN A 71 10.89 -0.74 -21.82
N SER A 72 10.62 -1.48 -22.90
CA SER A 72 10.84 -2.93 -22.97
C SER A 72 12.27 -3.36 -22.61
N GLY A 73 13.29 -2.64 -23.12
CA GLY A 73 14.69 -2.95 -22.80
C GLY A 73 15.02 -2.80 -21.31
N HIS A 74 14.45 -1.80 -20.64
CA HIS A 74 14.63 -1.63 -19.19
C HIS A 74 13.77 -2.61 -18.38
N ALA A 75 12.60 -2.99 -18.89
CA ALA A 75 11.75 -4.00 -18.27
C ALA A 75 12.44 -5.37 -18.19
N GLU A 76 13.20 -5.76 -19.20
CA GLU A 76 14.02 -6.98 -19.17
C GLU A 76 15.09 -6.93 -18.07
N GLN A 77 15.78 -5.79 -17.92
CA GLN A 77 16.77 -5.59 -16.86
C GLN A 77 16.14 -5.70 -15.47
N MET A 78 14.97 -5.08 -15.27
CA MET A 78 14.22 -5.17 -14.02
C MET A 78 13.80 -6.61 -13.69
N ARG A 79 13.33 -7.36 -14.69
CA ARG A 79 12.97 -8.78 -14.53
C ARG A 79 14.18 -9.66 -14.22
N ALA A 80 15.35 -9.33 -14.76
CA ALA A 80 16.58 -10.07 -14.51
C ALA A 80 17.09 -9.90 -13.06
N ASN A 81 16.78 -8.79 -12.39
CA ASN A 81 17.19 -8.54 -11.01
C ASN A 81 16.08 -7.91 -10.14
N PRO A 82 15.02 -8.65 -9.83
CA PRO A 82 13.87 -8.13 -9.08
C PRO A 82 14.24 -7.73 -7.64
N LYS A 83 15.27 -8.35 -7.06
CA LYS A 83 15.77 -7.98 -5.72
C LYS A 83 16.37 -6.58 -5.70
N ALA A 84 17.15 -6.21 -6.71
CA ALA A 84 17.70 -4.87 -6.81
C ALA A 84 16.59 -3.81 -6.94
N VAL A 85 15.56 -4.10 -7.76
CA VAL A 85 14.38 -3.23 -7.90
C VAL A 85 13.70 -3.02 -6.54
N TYR A 86 13.41 -4.10 -5.81
CA TYR A 86 12.78 -4.01 -4.49
C TYR A 86 13.61 -3.17 -3.51
N LEU A 87 14.93 -3.39 -3.43
CA LEU A 87 15.79 -2.65 -2.51
C LEU A 87 15.89 -1.16 -2.85
N GLN A 88 15.97 -0.82 -4.13
CA GLN A 88 16.00 0.57 -4.58
C GLN A 88 14.69 1.30 -4.26
N LEU A 89 13.55 0.64 -4.51
CA LEU A 89 12.23 1.18 -4.15
C LEU A 89 12.08 1.34 -2.64
N GLY A 90 12.47 0.32 -1.87
CA GLY A 90 12.44 0.38 -0.40
C GLY A 90 13.26 1.54 0.14
N ALA A 91 14.46 1.78 -0.41
CA ALA A 91 15.27 2.94 -0.03
C ALA A 91 14.59 4.28 -0.35
N SER A 92 13.86 4.38 -1.46
CA SER A 92 13.10 5.60 -1.81
C SER A 92 11.90 5.79 -0.88
N VAL A 93 11.08 4.74 -0.71
CA VAL A 93 9.88 4.74 0.12
C VAL A 93 10.21 5.06 1.57
N CYS A 94 11.21 4.38 2.13
CA CYS A 94 11.56 4.53 3.54
C CYS A 94 12.24 5.86 3.87
N ARG A 95 12.76 6.59 2.87
CA ARG A 95 13.29 7.95 3.04
C ARG A 95 12.24 9.04 2.80
N ASN A 96 11.07 8.71 2.25
CA ASN A 96 10.01 9.67 2.02
C ASN A 96 9.20 9.90 3.32
N PRO A 97 9.29 11.09 3.96
CA PRO A 97 8.64 11.34 5.23
C PRO A 97 7.11 11.29 5.14
N ASN A 98 6.52 11.59 3.98
CA ASN A 98 5.07 11.52 3.79
C ASN A 98 4.61 10.07 3.71
N TYR A 99 5.32 9.22 2.96
CA TYR A 99 5.02 7.78 2.94
C TYR A 99 5.23 7.13 4.31
N ARG A 100 6.27 7.52 5.05
CA ARG A 100 6.47 7.06 6.44
C ARG A 100 5.27 7.41 7.34
N LYS A 101 4.69 8.61 7.20
CA LYS A 101 3.47 8.99 7.95
C LYS A 101 2.26 8.16 7.57
N LEU A 102 2.09 7.83 6.28
CA LEU A 102 0.99 6.97 5.82
C LEU A 102 1.17 5.53 6.30
N MET A 103 2.37 4.97 6.17
CA MET A 103 2.69 3.62 6.63
C MET A 103 2.55 3.46 8.14
N ALA A 104 2.91 4.48 8.92
CA ALA A 104 2.67 4.50 10.37
C ALA A 104 1.18 4.47 10.75
N LYS A 105 0.27 4.81 9.83
CA LYS A 105 -1.19 4.67 9.97
C LYS A 105 -1.72 3.34 9.44
N GLY A 106 -0.84 2.45 8.97
CA GLY A 106 -1.19 1.13 8.43
C GLY A 106 -1.30 1.07 6.92
N ALA A 107 -0.96 2.15 6.19
CA ALA A 107 -0.96 2.12 4.72
C ALA A 107 0.14 1.20 4.17
N ILE A 108 -0.10 0.68 2.97
CA ILE A 108 0.87 -0.08 2.18
C ILE A 108 1.16 0.71 0.91
N MET A 109 2.43 1.01 0.65
CA MET A 109 2.86 1.61 -0.61
C MET A 109 3.11 0.48 -1.61
N ARG A 110 2.29 0.38 -2.66
CA ARG A 110 2.43 -0.62 -3.72
C ARG A 110 2.96 0.05 -4.98
N TYR A 111 3.95 -0.56 -5.61
CA TYR A 111 4.45 -0.16 -6.92
C TYR A 111 4.11 -1.25 -7.93
N GLU A 112 3.55 -0.85 -9.06
CA GLU A 112 3.23 -1.74 -10.18
C GLU A 112 3.92 -1.24 -11.43
N PHE A 113 4.85 -2.06 -11.94
CA PHE A 113 5.54 -1.78 -13.19
C PHE A 113 4.93 -2.63 -14.29
N THR A 114 4.47 -1.98 -15.34
CA THR A 114 4.03 -2.63 -16.58
C THR A 114 4.91 -2.19 -17.74
N GLU A 115 5.05 -3.05 -18.73
CA GLU A 115 5.80 -2.73 -19.93
C GLU A 115 4.96 -1.80 -20.81
N ASN A 116 5.60 -0.75 -21.32
CA ASN A 116 4.96 0.23 -22.19
C ASN A 116 4.37 -0.48 -23.43
N ARG A 117 3.22 -0.01 -23.90
CA ARG A 117 2.42 -0.52 -25.04
C ARG A 117 1.78 -1.90 -24.87
N THR A 118 2.39 -2.83 -24.13
CA THR A 118 1.86 -4.20 -23.95
C THR A 118 1.11 -4.38 -22.63
N ASN A 119 1.32 -3.48 -21.66
CA ASN A 119 0.83 -3.61 -20.29
C ASN A 119 1.24 -4.93 -19.60
N ARG A 120 2.26 -5.62 -20.13
CA ARG A 120 2.75 -6.86 -19.54
C ARG A 120 3.38 -6.55 -18.18
N PRO A 121 3.02 -7.27 -17.10
CA PRO A 121 3.65 -7.06 -15.81
C PRO A 121 5.18 -7.21 -15.87
N VAL A 122 5.88 -6.32 -15.16
CA VAL A 122 7.34 -6.27 -15.06
C VAL A 122 7.76 -6.62 -13.63
N ALA A 123 7.26 -5.86 -12.65
CA ALA A 123 7.56 -6.04 -11.24
C ALA A 123 6.40 -5.49 -10.38
N SER A 124 6.24 -6.05 -9.19
CA SER A 124 5.38 -5.48 -8.15
C SER A 124 6.08 -5.57 -6.80
N ALA A 125 6.01 -4.49 -6.02
CA ALA A 125 6.60 -4.41 -4.69
C ALA A 125 5.64 -3.72 -3.74
N ARG A 126 5.54 -4.24 -2.52
CA ARG A 126 4.76 -3.66 -1.42
C ARG A 126 5.70 -3.29 -0.28
N PHE A 127 5.46 -2.14 0.31
CA PHE A 127 6.20 -1.63 1.46
C PHE A 127 5.23 -1.16 2.53
N GLN A 128 5.45 -1.63 3.76
CA GLN A 128 4.73 -1.25 4.97
C GLN A 128 5.72 -0.76 6.03
N GLU A 129 5.19 -0.29 7.16
CA GLU A 129 5.99 0.34 8.22
C GLU A 129 7.18 -0.52 8.68
N SER A 130 6.97 -1.84 8.80
CA SER A 130 7.97 -2.82 9.26
C SER A 130 9.08 -3.12 8.24
N ASP A 131 8.89 -2.76 6.96
CA ASP A 131 9.91 -2.94 5.94
C ASP A 131 10.98 -1.84 5.99
N CYS A 132 10.69 -0.76 6.70
CA CYS A 132 11.60 0.36 6.86
C CYS A 132 12.41 0.25 8.14
N PRO A 133 13.68 0.71 8.13
CA PRO A 133 14.46 0.79 9.36
C PRO A 133 13.81 1.73 10.36
N ALA A 134 14.04 1.46 11.65
CA ALA A 134 13.61 2.35 12.72
C ALA A 134 14.14 3.77 12.45
N GLN A 135 13.28 4.77 12.61
CA GLN A 135 13.69 6.16 12.45
C GLN A 135 14.70 6.49 13.54
N SER A 136 15.94 6.83 13.16
CA SER A 136 16.93 7.30 14.12
C SER A 136 16.46 8.64 14.68
N THR A 137 16.24 8.72 15.99
CA THR A 137 16.00 10.01 16.65
C THR A 137 17.24 10.88 16.46
N PRO A 138 17.11 12.11 15.90
CA PRO A 138 18.25 13.00 15.83
C PRO A 138 18.73 13.28 17.26
N LYS A 139 19.98 12.92 17.56
CA LYS A 139 20.64 13.32 18.82
C LYS A 139 20.59 14.85 18.87
N LYS A 140 19.83 15.40 19.83
CA LYS A 140 19.90 16.81 20.19
C LYS A 140 21.36 17.13 20.50
N LYS A 141 21.96 18.06 19.75
CA LYS A 141 23.23 18.70 20.10
C LYS A 141 22.96 19.80 21.12
#